data_AF-E6TT11-F1
#
_entry.id   AF-E6TT11-F1
#
_cell.length_a   1.000
_cell.length_b   1.000
_cell.length_c   1.000
_cell.angle_alpha   90.00
_cell.angle_beta   90.00
_cell.angle_gamma   90.00
#
_symmetry.space_group_name_H-M   'P 1'
#
loop_
_entity.id
_entity.type
_entity.pdbx_description
1 polymer ?
#
loop_
_entity_poly.entity_id
_entity_poly.type
_entity_poly.pdbx_seq_one_letter_code
_entity_poly.pdbx_strand_id
1 'polypeptide(L)'
;MAVAKRENDVNIESKKYNITNSLVMWIILLSFTDALFTDVGLRLNFIAEWNPFARFLYELNVGIFYLYKLLLPIVLYILYQYVYGNRLIDIAIYACFGLYAVINLYHLYWLGIVVFV
;
A
#
# COMPACT_ATOMS: atom_id res chain seq x y z
N MET A 1 -1.44 16.08 39.12
CA MET A 1 -2.47 15.37 38.34
C MET A 1 -2.57 15.86 36.89
N ALA A 2 -2.68 17.17 36.62
CA ALA A 2 -2.79 17.69 35.25
C ALA A 2 -1.56 17.41 34.35
N VAL A 3 -0.35 17.46 34.91
CA VAL A 3 0.90 17.20 34.17
C VAL A 3 0.98 15.75 33.69
N ALA A 4 0.70 14.78 34.57
CA ALA A 4 0.71 13.35 34.24
C ALA A 4 -0.31 12.97 33.16
N LYS A 5 -1.49 13.62 33.15
CA LYS A 5 -2.49 13.41 32.09
C LYS A 5 -1.98 13.89 30.73
N ARG A 6 -1.39 15.09 30.69
CA ARG A 6 -0.82 15.67 29.46
C ARG A 6 0.31 14.81 28.88
N GLU A 7 1.17 14.30 29.74
CA GLU A 7 2.28 13.42 29.33
C GLU A 7 1.77 12.11 28.72
N ASN A 8 0.74 11.51 29.31
CA ASN A 8 0.08 10.33 28.75
C ASN A 8 -0.56 10.60 27.39
N ASP A 9 -1.26 11.74 27.23
CA ASP A 9 -1.92 12.09 25.96
C ASP A 9 -0.90 12.25 24.82
N VAL A 10 0.23 12.93 25.08
CA VAL A 10 1.33 13.09 24.12
C VAL A 10 1.95 11.72 23.74
N ASN A 11 2.13 10.84 24.72
CA ASN A 11 2.68 9.50 24.47
C ASN A 11 1.75 8.67 23.57
N ILE A 12 0.44 8.73 23.82
CA ILE A 12 -0.57 8.03 23.00
C ILE A 12 -0.55 8.53 21.55
N GLU A 13 -0.54 9.84 21.33
CA GLU A 13 -0.50 10.41 19.97
C GLU A 13 0.79 10.03 19.23
N SER A 14 1.94 10.10 19.90
CA SER A 14 3.22 9.72 19.30
C SER A 14 3.26 8.23 18.92
N LYS A 15 2.74 7.34 19.77
CA LYS A 15 2.67 5.91 19.52
C LYS A 15 1.73 5.62 18.34
N LYS A 16 0.58 6.29 18.30
CA LYS A 16 -0.38 6.15 17.20
C LYS A 16 0.24 6.57 15.88
N TYR A 17 0.89 7.74 15.84
CA TYR A 17 1.62 8.24 14.68
C TYR A 17 2.68 7.24 14.19
N ASN A 18 3.49 6.67 15.09
CA ASN A 18 4.51 5.70 14.71
C ASN A 18 3.92 4.45 14.06
N ILE A 19 2.78 3.97 14.56
CA ILE A 19 2.08 2.79 14.00
C ILE A 19 1.55 3.12 12.60
N THR A 20 0.77 4.20 12.47
CA THR A 20 0.15 4.58 11.19
C THR A 20 1.19 4.94 10.14
N ASN A 21 2.25 5.66 10.50
CA ASN A 21 3.38 5.95 9.61
C ASN A 21 4.07 4.66 9.13
N SER A 22 4.25 3.68 10.02
CA SER A 22 4.77 2.37 9.64
C SER A 22 3.84 1.65 8.65
N LEU A 23 2.52 1.74 8.84
CA LEU A 23 1.56 1.17 7.90
C LEU A 23 1.63 1.81 6.51
N VAL A 24 1.87 3.11 6.41
CA VAL A 24 2.06 3.76 5.11
C VAL A 24 3.31 3.22 4.40
N MET A 25 4.40 2.97 5.12
CA MET A 25 5.58 2.29 4.55
C MET A 25 5.24 0.88 4.07
N TRP A 26 4.45 0.13 4.85
CA TRP A 26 3.98 -1.19 4.42
C TRP A 26 3.08 -1.12 3.19
N ILE A 27 2.23 -0.10 3.05
CA ILE A 27 1.42 0.10 1.84
C ILE A 27 2.31 0.31 0.61
N ILE A 28 3.41 1.07 0.73
CA ILE A 28 4.39 1.22 -0.38
C ILE A 28 4.96 -0.14 -0.77
N LEU A 29 5.39 -0.94 0.21
CA LEU A 29 5.92 -2.28 -0.06
C LEU A 29 4.87 -3.19 -0.70
N LEU A 30 3.64 -3.20 -0.19
CA LEU A 30 2.55 -3.99 -0.73
C LEU A 30 2.16 -3.55 -2.15
N SER A 31 2.27 -2.24 -2.46
CA SER A 31 2.05 -1.74 -3.81
C SER A 31 3.18 -2.13 -4.76
N PHE A 32 4.42 -2.19 -4.27
CA PHE A 32 5.54 -2.73 -5.03
C PHE A 32 5.34 -4.21 -5.38
N THR A 33 4.97 -5.04 -4.39
CA THR A 33 4.74 -6.47 -4.61
C THR A 33 3.52 -6.72 -5.49
N ASP A 34 2.46 -5.91 -5.36
CA ASP A 34 1.31 -5.92 -6.27
C ASP A 34 1.73 -5.62 -7.72
N ALA A 35 2.54 -4.59 -7.95
CA ALA A 35 3.10 -4.29 -9.28
C ALA A 35 3.95 -5.44 -9.82
N LEU A 36 4.82 -6.00 -8.98
CA LEU A 36 5.69 -7.12 -9.33
C LEU A 36 4.90 -8.37 -9.73
N PHE A 37 3.94 -8.78 -8.90
CA PHE A 37 3.13 -9.96 -9.19
C PHE A 37 2.22 -9.75 -10.39
N THR A 38 1.72 -8.53 -10.60
CA THR A 38 0.97 -8.19 -11.81
C THR A 38 1.86 -8.31 -13.05
N ASP A 39 3.08 -7.76 -13.04
CA ASP A 39 4.02 -7.85 -14.16
C ASP A 39 4.35 -9.31 -14.49
N VAL A 40 4.68 -10.11 -13.47
CA VAL A 40 4.94 -11.55 -13.63
C VAL A 40 3.74 -12.26 -14.22
N GLY A 41 2.54 -12.02 -13.69
CA GLY A 41 1.31 -12.64 -14.18
C GLY A 41 0.97 -12.28 -15.62
N LEU A 42 1.20 -11.03 -16.02
CA LEU A 42 0.99 -10.56 -17.39
C LEU A 42 2.00 -11.17 -18.37
N ARG A 43 3.30 -11.18 -18.03
CA ARG A 43 4.35 -11.76 -18.90
C ARG A 43 4.16 -13.24 -19.15
N LEU A 44 3.63 -13.94 -18.15
CA LEU A 44 3.36 -15.37 -18.23
C LEU A 44 1.95 -15.67 -18.78
N ASN A 45 1.15 -14.65 -19.11
CA ASN A 45 -0.23 -14.76 -19.58
C ASN A 45 -1.18 -15.51 -18.62
N PHE A 46 -0.90 -15.48 -17.32
CA PHE A 46 -1.74 -16.14 -16.29
C PHE A 46 -2.89 -15.28 -15.82
N ILE A 47 -2.73 -13.96 -15.90
CA ILE A 47 -3.76 -12.99 -15.54
C ILE A 47 -3.90 -11.96 -16.66
N ALA A 48 -5.04 -11.26 -16.68
CA ALA A 48 -5.22 -10.06 -17.46
C ALA A 48 -5.26 -8.85 -16.52
N GLU A 49 -4.81 -7.68 -16.98
CA GLU A 49 -4.98 -6.41 -16.26
C GLU A 49 -6.35 -5.83 -16.59
N TRP A 50 -7.22 -5.78 -15.59
CA TRP A 50 -8.61 -5.33 -15.73
C TRP A 50 -8.74 -3.81 -15.64
N ASN A 51 -7.73 -3.12 -15.09
CA ASN A 51 -7.69 -1.67 -15.11
C ASN A 51 -7.20 -1.20 -16.49
N PRO A 52 -8.07 -0.60 -17.34
CA PRO A 52 -7.71 -0.22 -18.70
C PRO A 52 -6.59 0.83 -18.74
N PHE A 53 -6.53 1.71 -17.73
CA PHE A 53 -5.47 2.69 -17.62
C PHE A 53 -4.13 2.05 -17.24
N ALA A 54 -4.13 1.17 -16.23
CA ALA A 54 -2.92 0.44 -15.83
C ALA A 54 -2.39 -0.43 -16.98
N ARG A 55 -3.29 -1.09 -17.73
CA ARG A 55 -2.95 -1.85 -18.93
C ARG A 55 -2.31 -0.98 -20.00
N PHE A 56 -2.89 0.19 -20.30
CA PHE A 56 -2.30 1.13 -21.25
C PHE A 56 -0.89 1.56 -20.84
N LEU A 57 -0.66 1.88 -19.56
CA LEU A 57 0.67 2.24 -19.07
C LEU A 57 1.66 1.07 -19.18
N TYR A 58 1.21 -0.15 -18.90
CA TYR A 58 2.01 -1.36 -19.00
C TYR A 58 2.46 -1.63 -20.44
N GLU A 59 1.53 -1.53 -21.39
CA GLU A 59 1.79 -1.69 -22.83
C GLU A 59 2.72 -0.59 -23.37
N LEU A 60 2.63 0.64 -22.84
CA LEU A 60 3.54 1.73 -23.20
C LEU A 60 4.97 1.48 -22.71
N ASN A 61 5.13 1.21 -21.41
CA ASN A 61 6.41 0.90 -20.80
C ASN A 61 6.19 0.33 -19.39
N VAL A 62 6.76 -0.85 -19.12
CA VAL A 62 6.65 -1.50 -17.80
C VAL A 62 7.16 -0.58 -16.67
N GLY A 63 8.23 0.19 -16.88
CA GLY A 63 8.72 1.15 -15.90
C GLY A 63 7.71 2.26 -15.54
N ILE A 64 6.90 2.72 -16.50
CA ILE A 64 5.83 3.70 -16.25
C ILE A 64 4.70 3.06 -15.42
N PHE A 65 4.37 1.80 -15.68
CA PHE A 65 3.41 1.05 -14.87
C PHE A 65 3.86 0.93 -13.40
N TYR A 66 5.13 0.58 -13.17
CA TYR A 66 5.69 0.54 -11.81
C TYR A 66 5.67 1.92 -11.16
N LEU A 67 6.07 2.97 -11.90
CA LEU A 67 6.05 4.33 -11.40
C LEU A 67 4.62 4.72 -10.99
N TYR A 68 3.61 4.44 -11.81
CA TYR A 68 2.21 4.71 -11.50
C TYR A 68 1.75 4.01 -10.20
N LYS A 69 2.05 2.71 -10.04
CA LYS A 69 1.66 1.96 -8.84
C LYS A 69 2.40 2.42 -7.57
N LEU A 70 3.62 2.93 -7.70
CA LEU A 70 4.43 3.39 -6.55
C LEU A 70 4.26 4.88 -6.23
N LEU A 71 3.96 5.71 -7.22
CA LEU A 71 3.86 7.16 -7.04
C LEU A 71 2.73 7.52 -6.07
N LEU A 72 1.57 6.87 -6.18
CA LEU A 72 0.43 7.12 -5.30
C LEU A 72 0.75 6.87 -3.81
N PRO A 73 1.25 5.70 -3.39
CA PRO A 73 1.57 5.47 -1.98
C PRO A 73 2.78 6.29 -1.50
N ILE A 74 3.71 6.67 -2.37
CA ILE A 74 4.79 7.61 -2.02
C ILE A 74 4.24 9.01 -1.75
N VAL A 75 3.34 9.51 -2.61
CA VAL A 75 2.68 10.81 -2.39
C VAL A 75 1.85 10.76 -1.10
N LEU A 76 1.14 9.65 -0.85
CA LEU A 76 0.43 9.44 0.41
C LEU A 76 1.36 9.53 1.62
N TYR A 77 2.54 8.89 1.56
CA TYR A 77 3.55 8.97 2.63
C TYR A 77 4.01 10.40 2.91
N ILE A 78 4.29 11.17 1.86
CA ILE A 78 4.71 12.57 1.98
C ILE A 78 3.58 13.41 2.58
N LEU A 79 2.35 13.26 2.07
CA LEU A 79 1.19 14.01 2.57
C LEU A 79 0.86 13.67 4.02
N TYR A 80 0.99 12.39 4.40
CA TYR A 80 0.69 11.93 5.76
C TYR A 80 1.50 12.67 6.83
N GLN A 81 2.73 13.10 6.52
CA GLN A 81 3.58 13.87 7.43
C GLN A 81 2.94 15.22 7.84
N TYR A 82 1.99 15.73 7.06
CA TYR A 82 1.33 17.01 7.30
C TYR A 82 -0.09 16.88 7.85
N VAL A 83 -0.70 15.71 7.74
CA VAL A 83 -2.13 15.49 8.07
C VAL A 83 -2.36 14.44 9.15
N TYR A 84 -1.28 13.96 9.79
CA TYR A 84 -1.37 12.97 10.86
C TYR A 84 -2.22 13.46 12.04
N GLY A 85 -2.79 12.51 12.78
CA GLY A 85 -3.67 12.80 13.92
C GLY A 85 -5.14 12.97 13.54
N ASN A 86 -5.47 13.19 12.26
CA ASN A 86 -6.85 13.13 11.80
C ASN A 86 -7.38 11.69 11.80
N ARG A 87 -8.37 11.42 12.65
CA ARG A 87 -8.97 10.09 12.83
C ARG A 87 -9.52 9.47 11.52
N LEU A 88 -10.10 10.26 10.62
CA LEU A 88 -10.63 9.74 9.37
C LEU A 88 -9.51 9.28 8.43
N ILE A 89 -8.41 10.04 8.39
CA ILE A 89 -7.24 9.70 7.60
C ILE A 89 -6.61 8.41 8.14
N ASP A 90 -6.45 8.30 9.46
CA ASP A 90 -5.90 7.08 10.06
C ASP A 90 -6.76 5.85 9.73
N ILE A 91 -8.09 5.96 9.84
CA ILE A 91 -9.01 4.87 9.46
C ILE A 91 -8.84 4.51 7.98
N ALA A 92 -8.70 5.50 7.10
CA ALA A 92 -8.45 5.27 5.68
C ALA A 92 -7.11 4.57 5.43
N ILE A 93 -6.05 4.91 6.18
CA ILE A 93 -4.76 4.20 6.12
C ILE A 93 -4.91 2.74 6.52
N TYR A 94 -5.61 2.45 7.63
CA TYR A 94 -5.87 1.06 8.05
C TYR A 94 -6.66 0.28 6.99
N ALA A 95 -7.71 0.89 6.42
CA ALA A 95 -8.51 0.27 5.38
C ALA A 95 -7.69 0.02 4.10
N CYS A 96 -6.89 0.99 3.67
CA CYS A 96 -6.00 0.89 2.52
C CYS A 96 -4.97 -0.23 2.71
N PHE A 97 -4.32 -0.29 3.88
CA PHE A 97 -3.40 -1.36 4.22
C PHE A 97 -4.09 -2.74 4.16
N GLY A 98 -5.28 -2.88 4.73
CA GLY A 98 -6.05 -4.11 4.69
C GLY A 98 -6.38 -4.56 3.26
N LEU A 99 -6.81 -3.65 2.40
CA LEU A 99 -7.10 -3.94 0.98
C LEU A 99 -5.85 -4.42 0.24
N TYR A 100 -4.73 -3.70 0.38
CA TYR A 100 -3.48 -4.08 -0.26
C TYR A 100 -2.95 -5.42 0.26
N ALA A 101 -3.13 -5.72 1.55
CA ALA A 101 -2.76 -7.01 2.12
C ALA A 101 -3.60 -8.16 1.52
N VAL A 102 -4.92 -7.98 1.41
CA VAL A 102 -5.83 -8.98 0.81
C VAL A 102 -5.49 -9.22 -0.66
N ILE A 103 -5.25 -8.17 -1.43
CA ILE A 103 -4.85 -8.28 -2.85
C ILE A 103 -3.53 -9.04 -2.96
N ASN A 104 -2.54 -8.74 -2.12
CA ASN A 104 -1.26 -9.46 -2.13
C ASN A 104 -1.40 -10.94 -1.73
N LEU A 105 -2.27 -11.27 -0.77
CA LEU A 105 -2.57 -12.66 -0.44
C LEU A 105 -3.23 -13.39 -1.61
N TYR A 106 -4.12 -12.73 -2.35
CA TYR A 106 -4.66 -13.26 -3.60
C TYR A 106 -3.55 -13.51 -4.62
N HIS A 107 -2.57 -12.59 -4.74
CA HIS A 107 -1.42 -12.79 -5.63
C HIS A 107 -0.58 -14.01 -5.26
N LEU A 108 -0.26 -14.17 -3.98
CA LEU A 108 0.48 -15.32 -3.47
C LEU A 108 -0.27 -16.64 -3.70
N TYR A 109 -1.59 -16.64 -3.53
CA TYR A 109 -2.41 -17.82 -3.75
C TYR A 109 -2.35 -18.30 -5.21
N TRP A 110 -2.58 -17.41 -6.19
CA TRP A 110 -2.55 -17.84 -7.60
C TRP A 110 -1.12 -18.16 -8.07
N LEU A 111 -0.10 -17.44 -7.60
CA LEU A 111 1.30 -17.78 -7.88
C LEU A 111 1.64 -19.17 -7.34
N GLY A 112 1.15 -19.51 -6.15
CA GLY A 112 1.29 -20.86 -5.59
C GLY A 112 0.66 -21.93 -6.47
N ILE A 113 -0.52 -21.68 -7.05
CA ILE A 113 -1.13 -22.63 -7.99
C ILE A 113 -0.27 -22.76 -9.25
N VAL A 114 0.18 -21.65 -9.82
CA VAL A 114 0.91 -21.61 -11.09
C VAL A 114 2.32 -22.22 -11.01
N VAL A 115 3.02 -22.04 -9.89
CA VAL A 115 4.41 -22.51 -9.75
C VAL A 115 4.49 -24.00 -9.42
N PHE A 116 3.47 -24.55 -8.75
CA PHE A 116 3.45 -25.95 -8.29
C PHE A 116 2.58 -26.89 -9.15
N VAL A 117 2.01 -26.39 -10.26
CA VAL A 117 1.28 -27.16 -11.28
C VAL A 117 2.09 -27.14 -12.57
#